data_AF-A8FGG3-F1
#
_entry.id   AF-A8FGG3-F1
#
_cell.length_a   1.000
_cell.length_b   1.000
_cell.length_c   1.000
_cell.angle_alpha   90.00
_cell.angle_beta   90.00
_cell.angle_gamma   90.00
#
_symmetry.space_group_name_H-M   'P 1'
#
loop_
_entity.id
_entity.type
_entity.pdbx_description
1 polymer ?
#
loop_
_entity_poly.entity_id
_entity_poly.type
_entity_poly.pdbx_seq_one_letter_code
_entity_poly.pdbx_strand_id
1 'polypeptide(L)'
;MMMLLIIGLLCVCFAIGYAVNFFLLKHQNAQIFSKKLFYPFLILGLIFSIMSLPFAATDAPKAQADPSSEQLLKDQKQLTSDITRLKADKEELTASLEDATKDKEKLTKKLETITAEKETVKKQEKTIQALEEKIDKLTSSNETLKKENKKSGNDTESSTTQRSAPKDEGKSTGGHESQKETKKESAACNIKGSVNGIYHTPSSRYYSRTKNVTKMFCSVEEAERAGYRAPKQ
;
A
#
# COMPACT_ATOMS: atom_id res chain seq x y z
N MET A 1 -6.70 29.86 71.14
CA MET A 1 -6.27 29.31 69.84
C MET A 1 -4.83 29.62 69.50
N MET A 2 -4.38 30.87 69.35
CA MET A 2 -2.99 31.20 68.94
C MET A 2 -1.88 30.47 69.74
N MET A 3 -2.01 30.34 71.06
CA MET A 3 -1.03 29.59 71.87
C MET A 3 -0.92 28.11 71.46
N LEU A 4 -2.01 27.48 71.00
CA LEU A 4 -1.99 26.07 70.56
C LEU A 4 -1.26 25.92 69.22
N LEU A 5 -1.46 26.86 68.29
CA LEU A 5 -0.70 26.93 67.03
C LEU A 5 0.80 27.12 67.29
N ILE A 6 1.18 28.00 68.23
CA ILE A 6 2.58 28.22 68.61
C ILE A 6 3.18 26.95 69.22
N ILE A 7 2.47 26.26 70.12
CA ILE A 7 2.91 24.98 70.69
C ILE A 7 3.07 23.89 69.61
N GLY A 8 2.10 23.77 68.69
CA GLY A 8 2.17 22.83 67.57
C GLY A 8 3.35 23.10 66.63
N LEU A 9 3.57 24.36 66.28
CA LEU A 9 4.72 24.79 65.47
C LEU A 9 6.05 24.48 66.17
N LEU A 10 6.17 24.77 67.48
CA LEU A 10 7.36 24.46 68.28
C LEU A 10 7.64 22.95 68.33
N CYS A 11 6.61 22.10 68.46
CA CYS A 11 6.77 20.65 68.39
C CYS A 11 7.27 20.16 67.01
N VAL A 12 6.78 20.75 65.92
CA VAL A 12 7.24 20.43 64.55
C VAL A 12 8.67 20.92 64.33
N CYS A 13 9.01 22.14 64.76
CA CYS A 13 10.38 22.66 64.71
C CYS A 13 11.36 21.82 65.55
N PHE A 14 10.95 21.34 66.72
CA PHE A 14 11.74 20.42 67.54
C PHE A 14 11.97 19.08 66.85
N ALA A 15 10.94 18.50 66.21
CA ALA A 15 11.09 17.27 65.43
C ALA A 15 12.05 17.44 64.24
N ILE A 16 11.92 18.54 63.48
CA ILE A 16 12.82 18.88 62.37
C ILE A 16 14.26 19.09 62.88
N GLY A 17 14.42 19.85 63.96
CA GLY A 17 15.72 20.08 64.61
C GLY A 17 16.37 18.78 65.07
N TYR A 18 15.61 17.86 65.66
CA TYR A 18 16.08 16.52 66.04
C TYR A 18 16.52 15.68 64.83
N ALA A 19 15.78 15.74 63.71
CA ALA A 19 16.13 15.05 62.47
C ALA A 19 17.37 15.63 61.78
N VAL A 20 17.52 16.96 61.76
CA VAL A 20 18.71 17.65 61.22
C VAL A 20 19.92 17.39 62.11
N ASN A 21 19.77 17.47 63.44
CA ASN A 21 20.82 17.11 64.39
C ASN A 21 21.26 15.64 64.19
N PHE A 22 20.32 14.70 64.03
CA PHE A 22 20.65 13.32 63.67
C PHE A 22 21.40 13.23 62.33
N PHE A 23 21.00 13.97 61.30
CA PHE A 23 21.66 13.93 59.98
C PHE A 23 23.06 14.54 60.00
N LEU A 24 23.32 15.56 60.83
CA LEU A 24 24.63 16.17 61.03
C LEU A 24 25.54 15.28 61.91
N LEU A 25 25.02 14.73 63.01
CA LEU A 25 25.76 13.78 63.86
C LEU A 25 25.96 12.41 63.21
N LYS A 26 25.28 12.10 62.10
CA LYS A 26 25.49 10.87 61.30
C LYS A 26 26.96 10.68 60.85
N HIS A 27 27.75 11.75 60.80
CA HIS A 27 29.18 11.70 60.51
C HIS A 27 30.03 11.17 61.70
N GLN A 28 29.48 11.08 62.91
CA GLN A 28 30.16 10.53 64.09
C GLN A 28 29.40 9.31 64.64
N ASN A 29 30.10 8.17 64.66
CA ASN A 29 29.53 6.88 64.31
C ASN A 29 28.87 6.11 65.48
N ALA A 30 27.94 6.72 66.24
CA ALA A 30 27.09 6.01 67.20
C ALA A 30 25.87 6.81 67.72
N GLN A 31 24.75 6.81 66.98
CA GLN A 31 23.41 6.83 67.61
C GLN A 31 22.32 6.40 66.63
N ILE A 32 21.39 5.55 67.09
CA ILE A 32 20.32 4.99 66.26
C ILE A 32 19.15 5.98 66.24
N PHE A 33 18.73 6.44 65.05
CA PHE A 33 17.59 7.35 64.91
C PHE A 33 16.34 6.77 65.59
N SER A 34 15.90 7.41 66.68
CA SER A 34 14.78 6.92 67.47
C SER A 34 13.44 7.23 66.77
N LYS A 35 13.09 6.42 65.77
CA LYS A 35 11.80 6.48 65.06
C LYS A 35 10.62 6.49 66.06
N LYS A 36 10.76 5.77 67.18
CA LYS A 36 9.81 5.72 68.30
C LYS A 36 9.57 7.07 69.00
N LEU A 37 10.49 8.04 68.88
CA LEU A 37 10.36 9.38 69.46
C LEU A 37 10.03 10.42 68.37
N PHE A 38 10.65 10.33 67.20
CA PHE A 38 10.44 11.31 66.12
C PHE A 38 8.99 11.34 65.58
N TYR A 39 8.44 10.17 65.21
CA TYR A 39 7.12 10.12 64.60
C TYR A 39 5.96 10.54 65.53
N PRO A 40 5.86 10.16 66.82
CA PRO A 40 4.76 10.62 67.66
C PRO A 40 4.78 12.13 67.87
N PHE A 41 5.95 12.77 68.05
CA PHE A 41 6.02 14.23 68.19
C PHE A 41 5.68 14.98 66.90
N LEU A 42 6.10 14.46 65.73
CA LEU A 42 5.72 15.03 64.43
C LEU A 42 4.22 14.89 64.17
N ILE A 43 3.66 13.70 64.37
CA ILE A 43 2.23 13.43 64.14
C ILE A 43 1.36 14.22 65.13
N LEU A 44 1.75 14.29 66.41
CA LEU A 44 1.03 15.08 67.41
C LEU A 44 1.07 16.58 67.09
N GLY A 45 2.23 17.12 66.70
CA GLY A 45 2.35 18.51 66.26
C GLY A 45 1.52 18.82 65.02
N LEU A 46 1.47 17.91 64.05
CA LEU A 46 0.63 18.03 62.84
C LEU A 46 -0.86 18.01 63.19
N ILE A 47 -1.32 17.06 64.01
CA ILE A 47 -2.72 16.95 64.44
C ILE A 47 -3.13 18.20 65.22
N PHE A 48 -2.27 18.71 66.10
CA PHE A 48 -2.54 19.92 66.87
C PHE A 48 -2.62 21.16 65.99
N SER A 49 -1.76 21.27 64.97
CA SER A 49 -1.81 22.32 63.95
C SER A 49 -3.12 22.26 63.13
N ILE A 50 -3.55 21.06 62.71
CA ILE A 50 -4.81 20.85 61.97
C ILE A 50 -6.04 21.15 62.84
N MET A 51 -6.06 20.70 64.10
CA MET A 51 -7.16 20.96 65.06
C MET A 51 -7.24 22.41 65.53
N SER A 52 -6.16 23.19 65.41
CA SER A 52 -6.12 24.61 65.79
C SER A 52 -6.29 25.56 64.59
N LEU A 53 -6.60 25.03 63.41
CA LEU A 53 -7.37 25.75 62.39
C LEU A 53 -8.81 25.88 62.90
N PRO A 54 -9.27 27.05 63.39
CA PRO A 54 -10.70 27.29 63.45
C PRO A 54 -11.26 27.17 62.03
N PHE A 55 -12.47 26.64 61.99
CA PHE A 55 -13.50 26.73 60.97
C PHE A 55 -13.59 28.12 60.30
N ALA A 56 -12.61 28.46 59.45
CA ALA A 56 -12.57 29.68 58.64
C ALA A 56 -13.40 29.53 57.35
N ALA A 57 -14.53 28.82 57.47
CA ALA A 57 -15.39 28.39 56.37
C ALA A 57 -16.88 28.71 56.61
N THR A 58 -17.22 29.38 57.72
CA THR A 58 -18.49 30.10 57.91
C THR A 58 -18.20 31.54 58.26
N ASP A 59 -19.08 32.44 57.82
CA ASP A 59 -19.04 33.87 58.07
C ASP A 59 -17.85 34.64 57.42
N ALA A 60 -17.32 34.09 56.34
CA ALA A 60 -17.00 34.99 55.23
C ALA A 60 -18.33 35.59 54.75
N PRO A 61 -18.48 36.93 54.67
CA PRO A 61 -19.61 37.52 53.94
C PRO A 61 -19.57 36.94 52.52
N LYS A 62 -20.74 36.74 51.88
CA LYS A 62 -20.81 36.28 50.49
C LYS A 62 -19.87 37.15 49.66
N ALA A 63 -18.70 36.62 49.34
CA ALA A 63 -17.75 37.28 48.46
C ALA A 63 -18.47 37.32 47.12
N GLN A 64 -18.98 38.51 46.78
CA GLN A 64 -19.47 38.81 45.45
C GLN A 64 -18.32 38.45 44.54
N ALA A 65 -18.47 37.36 43.79
CA ALA A 65 -17.37 36.75 43.06
C ALA A 65 -16.74 37.83 42.19
N ASP A 66 -15.50 38.21 42.49
CA ASP A 66 -14.79 39.24 41.73
C ASP A 66 -14.89 38.86 40.26
N PRO A 67 -15.19 39.79 39.33
CA PRO A 67 -15.41 39.43 37.92
C PRO A 67 -14.23 38.65 37.32
N SER A 68 -13.02 38.88 37.84
CA SER A 68 -11.81 38.10 37.54
C SER A 68 -11.91 36.60 37.86
N SER A 69 -12.62 36.21 38.92
CA SER A 69 -12.78 34.81 39.33
C SER A 69 -13.78 34.03 38.46
N GLU A 70 -14.87 34.67 38.02
CA GLU A 70 -15.81 34.08 37.06
C GLU A 70 -15.20 34.01 35.66
N GLN A 71 -14.39 35.01 35.28
CA GLN A 71 -13.58 35.02 34.07
C GLN A 71 -12.60 33.83 34.05
N LEU A 72 -11.83 33.63 35.13
CA LEU A 72 -10.90 32.50 35.28
C LEU A 72 -11.59 31.13 35.12
N LEU A 73 -12.84 30.99 35.60
CA LEU A 73 -13.62 29.75 35.46
C LEU A 73 -14.07 29.51 34.01
N LYS A 74 -14.43 30.58 33.27
CA LYS A 74 -14.74 30.51 31.83
C LYS A 74 -13.50 30.16 31.02
N ASP A 75 -12.38 30.83 31.30
CA ASP A 75 -11.11 30.61 30.62
C ASP A 75 -10.58 29.18 30.85
N GLN A 76 -10.66 28.66 32.08
CA GLN A 76 -10.26 27.28 32.39
C GLN A 76 -11.13 26.23 31.69
N LYS A 77 -12.45 26.47 31.57
CA LYS A 77 -13.36 25.63 30.80
C LYS A 77 -13.06 25.68 29.31
N GLN A 78 -12.79 26.87 28.75
CA GLN A 78 -12.43 27.05 27.35
C GLN A 78 -11.09 26.35 27.05
N LEU A 79 -10.07 26.57 27.86
CA LEU A 79 -8.75 25.95 27.70
C LEU A 79 -8.83 24.41 27.76
N THR A 80 -9.71 23.87 28.62
CA THR A 80 -10.00 22.43 28.66
C THR A 80 -10.61 21.94 27.34
N SER A 81 -11.57 22.70 26.77
CA SER A 81 -12.18 22.39 25.48
C SER A 81 -11.17 22.45 24.33
N ASP A 82 -10.29 23.46 24.32
CA ASP A 82 -9.23 23.61 23.32
C ASP A 82 -8.19 22.48 23.42
N ILE A 83 -7.81 22.06 24.63
CA ILE A 83 -6.93 20.90 24.84
C ILE A 83 -7.59 19.61 24.31
N THR A 84 -8.89 19.40 24.54
CA THR A 84 -9.57 18.22 24.00
C THR A 84 -9.67 18.22 22.47
N ARG A 85 -9.93 19.39 21.86
CA ARG A 85 -9.92 19.55 20.40
C ARG A 85 -8.52 19.32 19.82
N LEU A 86 -7.50 20.01 20.32
CA LEU A 86 -6.11 19.84 19.87
C LEU A 86 -5.61 18.40 20.01
N LYS A 87 -6.11 17.65 21.01
CA LYS A 87 -5.86 16.21 21.10
C LYS A 87 -6.53 15.44 19.97
N ALA A 88 -7.82 15.68 19.69
CA ALA A 88 -8.52 15.03 18.57
C ALA A 88 -7.86 15.34 17.21
N ASP A 89 -7.59 16.63 16.94
CA ASP A 89 -6.91 17.09 15.72
C ASP A 89 -5.53 16.40 15.56
N LYS A 90 -4.80 16.20 16.66
CA LYS A 90 -3.51 15.48 16.64
C LYS A 90 -3.68 14.01 16.25
N GLU A 91 -4.63 13.30 16.85
CA GLU A 91 -4.87 11.89 16.51
C GLU A 91 -5.30 11.75 15.03
N GLU A 92 -6.16 12.65 14.53
CA GLU A 92 -6.57 12.70 13.12
C GLU A 92 -5.38 12.97 12.18
N LEU A 93 -4.53 13.95 12.50
CA LEU A 93 -3.31 14.23 11.74
C LEU A 93 -2.35 13.02 11.74
N THR A 94 -2.23 12.28 12.85
CA THR A 94 -1.39 11.08 12.88
C THR A 94 -1.94 9.95 12.01
N ALA A 95 -3.26 9.74 11.99
CA ALA A 95 -3.89 8.75 11.10
C ALA A 95 -3.70 9.12 9.62
N SER A 96 -3.94 10.38 9.26
CA SER A 96 -3.73 10.90 7.91
C SER A 96 -2.26 10.78 7.46
N LEU A 97 -1.30 11.01 8.37
CA LEU A 97 0.12 10.82 8.10
C LEU A 97 0.45 9.35 7.86
N GLU A 98 -0.09 8.42 8.67
CA GLU A 98 0.11 6.98 8.48
C GLU A 98 -0.39 6.53 7.10
N ASP A 99 -1.60 6.92 6.71
CA ASP A 99 -2.16 6.56 5.40
C ASP A 99 -1.38 7.19 4.23
N ALA A 100 -0.95 8.45 4.35
CA ALA A 100 -0.07 9.09 3.37
C ALA A 100 1.29 8.35 3.23
N THR A 101 1.84 7.78 4.31
CA THR A 101 3.05 6.95 4.22
C THR A 101 2.82 5.61 3.52
N LYS A 102 1.68 4.92 3.78
CA LYS A 102 1.31 3.68 3.08
C LYS A 102 1.15 3.90 1.58
N ASP A 103 0.48 4.99 1.18
CA ASP A 103 0.29 5.32 -0.24
C ASP A 103 1.62 5.73 -0.91
N LYS A 104 2.51 6.44 -0.20
CA LYS A 104 3.87 6.73 -0.68
C LYS A 104 4.68 5.44 -0.92
N GLU A 105 4.62 4.48 -0.02
CA GLU A 105 5.31 3.19 -0.18
C GLU A 105 4.76 2.41 -1.39
N LYS A 106 3.43 2.37 -1.53
CA LYS A 106 2.72 1.73 -2.65
C LYS A 106 3.03 2.38 -3.99
N LEU A 107 3.14 3.72 -4.03
CA LEU A 107 3.58 4.46 -5.22
C LEU A 107 5.05 4.20 -5.56
N THR A 108 5.93 4.11 -4.56
CA THR A 108 7.36 3.77 -4.75
C THR A 108 7.51 2.38 -5.39
N LYS A 109 6.83 1.37 -4.86
CA LYS A 109 6.83 0.00 -5.42
C LYS A 109 6.30 -0.06 -6.86
N LYS A 110 5.26 0.72 -7.17
CA LYS A 110 4.76 0.87 -8.55
C LYS A 110 5.79 1.51 -9.48
N LEU A 111 6.50 2.54 -9.00
CA LEU A 111 7.53 3.23 -9.78
C LEU A 111 8.70 2.28 -10.10
N GLU A 112 9.18 1.51 -9.12
CA GLU A 112 10.21 0.46 -9.32
C GLU A 112 9.77 -0.62 -10.32
N THR A 113 8.50 -1.03 -10.27
CA THR A 113 7.95 -2.00 -11.24
C THR A 113 7.94 -1.41 -12.65
N ILE A 114 7.46 -0.17 -12.81
CA ILE A 114 7.39 0.52 -14.10
C ILE A 114 8.79 0.81 -14.68
N THR A 115 9.80 1.12 -13.86
CA THR A 115 11.17 1.29 -14.35
C THR A 115 11.81 -0.02 -14.79
N ALA A 116 11.53 -1.13 -14.09
CA ALA A 116 11.94 -2.46 -14.53
C ALA A 116 11.27 -2.86 -15.86
N GLU A 117 9.96 -2.66 -15.99
CA GLU A 117 9.22 -2.90 -17.25
C GLU A 117 9.73 -2.02 -18.40
N LYS A 118 10.07 -0.76 -18.14
CA LYS A 118 10.65 0.13 -19.16
C LYS A 118 11.97 -0.38 -19.71
N GLU A 119 12.85 -0.91 -18.85
CA GLU A 119 14.13 -1.48 -19.30
C GLU A 119 13.98 -2.85 -19.97
N THR A 120 12.94 -3.65 -19.67
CA THR A 120 12.64 -4.86 -20.45
C THR A 120 12.07 -4.54 -21.83
N VAL A 121 11.13 -3.59 -21.93
CA VAL A 121 10.60 -3.10 -23.22
C VAL A 121 11.73 -2.57 -24.11
N LYS A 122 12.64 -1.76 -23.57
CA LYS A 122 13.80 -1.22 -24.31
C LYS A 122 14.78 -2.29 -24.79
N LYS A 123 14.87 -3.45 -24.10
CA LYS A 123 15.63 -4.62 -24.59
C LYS A 123 14.88 -5.36 -25.71
N GLN A 124 13.56 -5.49 -25.60
CA GLN A 124 12.71 -6.08 -26.64
C GLN A 124 12.75 -5.23 -27.92
N GLU A 125 12.67 -3.91 -27.82
CA GLU A 125 12.77 -2.97 -28.95
C GLU A 125 14.07 -3.15 -29.75
N LYS A 126 15.22 -3.24 -29.07
CA LYS A 126 16.51 -3.57 -29.71
C LYS A 126 16.53 -4.94 -30.38
N THR A 127 15.82 -5.92 -29.82
CA THR A 127 15.72 -7.27 -30.40
C THR A 127 14.86 -7.25 -31.66
N ILE A 128 13.79 -6.46 -31.67
CA ILE A 128 12.91 -6.27 -32.84
C ILE A 128 13.70 -5.62 -33.98
N GLN A 129 14.42 -4.52 -33.74
CA GLN A 129 15.27 -3.87 -34.75
C GLN A 129 16.31 -4.85 -35.35
N ALA A 130 16.96 -5.66 -34.51
CA ALA A 130 17.93 -6.66 -34.96
C ALA A 130 17.30 -7.85 -35.73
N LEU A 131 15.99 -8.07 -35.61
CA LEU A 131 15.23 -9.04 -36.40
C LEU A 131 14.74 -8.43 -37.71
N GLU A 132 14.31 -7.17 -37.72
CA GLU A 132 13.95 -6.40 -38.92
C GLU A 132 15.13 -6.35 -39.91
N GLU A 133 16.33 -5.98 -39.47
CA GLU A 133 17.54 -6.02 -40.31
C GLU A 133 17.80 -7.40 -40.94
N LYS A 134 17.50 -8.49 -40.23
CA LYS A 134 17.68 -9.87 -40.73
C LYS A 134 16.61 -10.21 -41.75
N ILE A 135 15.38 -9.75 -41.55
CA ILE A 135 14.28 -9.92 -42.51
C ILE A 135 14.60 -9.17 -43.81
N ASP A 136 15.11 -7.95 -43.75
CA ASP A 136 15.51 -7.18 -44.94
C ASP A 136 16.64 -7.84 -45.73
N LYS A 137 17.67 -8.34 -45.03
CA LYS A 137 18.78 -9.12 -45.63
C LYS A 137 18.27 -10.41 -46.29
N LEU A 138 17.43 -11.18 -45.60
CA LEU A 138 16.85 -12.42 -46.14
C LEU A 138 15.88 -12.17 -47.31
N THR A 139 15.12 -11.07 -47.27
CA THR A 139 14.23 -10.67 -48.36
C THR A 139 15.03 -10.28 -49.61
N SER A 140 16.12 -9.53 -49.42
CA SER A 140 17.05 -9.16 -50.49
C SER A 140 17.70 -10.40 -51.14
N SER A 141 18.18 -11.36 -50.34
CA SER A 141 18.73 -12.63 -50.85
C SER A 141 17.69 -13.50 -51.56
N ASN A 142 16.45 -13.54 -51.09
CA ASN A 142 15.40 -14.30 -51.78
C ASN A 142 15.03 -13.68 -53.13
N GLU A 143 15.04 -12.35 -53.24
CA GLU A 143 14.81 -11.66 -54.52
C GLU A 143 15.98 -11.84 -55.50
N THR A 144 17.24 -11.94 -55.06
CA THR A 144 18.35 -12.31 -55.95
C THR A 144 18.25 -13.76 -56.41
N LEU A 145 17.99 -14.70 -55.50
CA LEU A 145 17.83 -16.13 -55.82
C LEU A 145 16.63 -16.42 -56.74
N LYS A 146 15.52 -15.67 -56.62
CA LYS A 146 14.40 -15.74 -57.57
C LYS A 146 14.80 -15.29 -58.97
N LYS A 147 15.57 -14.20 -59.09
CA LYS A 147 16.04 -13.67 -60.39
C LYS A 147 17.02 -14.64 -61.06
N GLU A 148 17.88 -15.29 -60.27
CA GLU A 148 18.80 -16.31 -60.73
C GLU A 148 18.06 -17.57 -61.22
N ASN A 149 17.12 -18.12 -60.43
CA ASN A 149 16.29 -19.25 -60.85
C ASN A 149 15.43 -18.94 -62.10
N LYS A 150 14.93 -17.71 -62.26
CA LYS A 150 14.24 -17.29 -63.49
C LYS A 150 15.15 -17.22 -64.71
N LYS A 151 16.45 -17.01 -64.53
CA LYS A 151 17.43 -16.95 -65.62
C LYS A 151 17.84 -18.36 -66.06
N SER A 152 17.95 -19.29 -65.13
CA SER A 152 18.31 -20.70 -65.39
C SER A 152 17.16 -21.57 -65.90
N GLY A 153 15.91 -21.10 -65.82
CA GLY A 153 14.73 -21.86 -66.26
C GLY A 153 14.42 -21.78 -67.76
N ASN A 154 15.06 -20.89 -68.52
CA ASN A 154 14.74 -20.67 -69.94
C ASN A 154 15.48 -21.63 -70.90
N ASP A 155 16.42 -22.45 -70.42
CA ASP A 155 17.22 -23.36 -71.24
C ASP A 155 16.65 -24.79 -71.32
N THR A 156 15.42 -25.04 -70.87
CA THR A 156 14.83 -26.40 -70.81
C THR A 156 13.37 -26.45 -71.29
N GLU A 157 13.08 -25.86 -72.45
CA GLU A 157 11.79 -26.06 -73.13
C GLU A 157 11.95 -26.33 -74.64
N SER A 158 12.57 -27.47 -74.97
CA SER A 158 12.42 -28.11 -76.28
C SER A 158 12.70 -29.61 -76.22
N SER A 159 11.67 -30.43 -75.95
CA SER A 159 11.39 -31.72 -76.63
C SER A 159 10.27 -32.54 -75.97
N THR A 160 9.44 -33.17 -76.82
CA THR A 160 8.60 -34.37 -76.55
C THR A 160 7.21 -34.21 -75.93
N THR A 161 6.29 -33.77 -76.78
CA THR A 161 5.00 -34.43 -77.13
C THR A 161 4.48 -35.65 -76.32
N GLN A 162 3.21 -35.50 -75.88
CA GLN A 162 2.08 -36.46 -76.00
C GLN A 162 1.93 -37.75 -75.13
N ARG A 163 0.84 -37.72 -74.34
CA ARG A 163 -0.31 -38.69 -74.33
C ARG A 163 -0.17 -40.03 -73.54
N SER A 164 -0.87 -40.12 -72.39
CA SER A 164 -2.00 -41.06 -72.10
C SER A 164 -2.31 -41.18 -70.59
N ALA A 165 -3.59 -41.29 -70.23
CA ALA A 165 -4.08 -41.82 -68.94
C ALA A 165 -4.54 -43.29 -69.13
N PRO A 166 -4.77 -44.13 -68.08
CA PRO A 166 -6.00 -44.03 -67.27
C PRO A 166 -5.88 -44.45 -65.76
N LYS A 167 -7.05 -44.53 -65.10
CA LYS A 167 -7.34 -44.77 -63.66
C LYS A 167 -7.18 -46.22 -63.16
N ASP A 168 -7.03 -46.38 -61.83
CA ASP A 168 -7.88 -47.22 -60.93
C ASP A 168 -7.53 -46.83 -59.46
N GLU A 169 -8.42 -46.39 -58.56
CA GLU A 169 -9.49 -47.05 -57.76
C GLU A 169 -9.02 -47.84 -56.49
N GLY A 170 -9.81 -47.75 -55.40
CA GLY A 170 -9.59 -48.41 -54.09
C GLY A 170 -9.36 -47.45 -52.89
N LYS A 171 -10.35 -46.73 -52.34
CA LYS A 171 -11.52 -47.14 -51.53
C LYS A 171 -11.22 -47.52 -50.06
N SER A 172 -11.51 -46.59 -49.13
CA SER A 172 -11.96 -46.79 -47.73
C SER A 172 -11.98 -45.45 -46.95
N THR A 173 -12.79 -45.17 -45.90
CA THR A 173 -14.10 -45.69 -45.43
C THR A 173 -14.70 -44.72 -44.39
N GLY A 174 -15.89 -44.15 -44.63
CA GLY A 174 -16.69 -43.38 -43.64
C GLY A 174 -16.17 -41.96 -43.29
N GLY A 175 -17.01 -40.98 -42.94
CA GLY A 175 -18.47 -40.99 -42.84
C GLY A 175 -18.99 -40.38 -41.54
N HIS A 176 -18.94 -39.05 -41.40
CA HIS A 176 -19.99 -38.30 -40.68
C HIS A 176 -19.97 -36.81 -41.01
N GLU A 177 -21.14 -36.25 -41.27
CA GLU A 177 -21.33 -34.80 -41.35
C GLU A 177 -21.24 -34.18 -39.95
N SER A 178 -20.43 -33.12 -39.85
CA SER A 178 -20.86 -31.87 -39.23
C SER A 178 -20.03 -30.75 -39.86
N GLN A 179 -20.68 -29.65 -40.25
CA GLN A 179 -20.08 -28.59 -41.07
C GLN A 179 -19.03 -27.79 -40.27
N LYS A 180 -17.82 -28.33 -40.17
CA LYS A 180 -16.64 -27.56 -39.79
C LYS A 180 -16.20 -26.75 -41.01
N GLU A 181 -16.71 -25.53 -41.15
CA GLU A 181 -16.17 -24.53 -42.08
C GLU A 181 -14.68 -24.37 -41.79
N THR A 182 -13.86 -25.08 -42.55
CA THR A 182 -12.43 -25.13 -42.37
C THR A 182 -11.82 -23.96 -43.12
N LYS A 183 -12.19 -22.73 -42.73
CA LYS A 183 -11.63 -21.53 -43.34
C LYS A 183 -10.21 -21.31 -42.86
N LYS A 184 -9.28 -21.90 -43.61
CA LYS A 184 -7.84 -21.90 -43.39
C LYS A 184 -7.23 -20.53 -43.76
N GLU A 185 -7.68 -19.49 -43.08
CA GLU A 185 -7.19 -18.11 -43.14
C GLU A 185 -7.01 -17.63 -41.68
N SER A 186 -5.86 -17.11 -41.24
CA SER A 186 -4.68 -16.64 -41.94
C SER A 186 -3.42 -16.87 -41.09
N ALA A 187 -2.24 -16.93 -41.70
CA ALA A 187 -0.96 -17.03 -40.97
C ALA A 187 -0.54 -15.72 -40.25
N ALA A 188 -1.51 -14.86 -39.92
CA ALA A 188 -1.32 -13.57 -39.28
C ALA A 188 -2.14 -13.53 -37.99
N CYS A 189 -1.51 -13.09 -36.89
CA CYS A 189 -2.05 -13.21 -35.53
C CYS A 189 -3.12 -12.13 -35.25
N ASN A 190 -4.28 -12.32 -35.88
CA ASN A 190 -5.37 -11.37 -35.99
C ASN A 190 -6.60 -11.74 -35.15
N ILE A 191 -6.52 -12.70 -34.23
CA ILE A 191 -7.66 -13.04 -33.35
C ILE A 191 -7.51 -12.28 -32.03
N LYS A 192 -8.47 -11.41 -31.70
CA LYS A 192 -8.43 -10.55 -30.50
C LYS A 192 -9.03 -11.25 -29.29
N GLY A 193 -8.22 -11.56 -28.29
CA GLY A 193 -8.68 -11.97 -26.96
C GLY A 193 -9.00 -10.76 -26.09
N SER A 194 -10.25 -10.62 -25.67
CA SER A 194 -10.73 -9.55 -24.77
C SER A 194 -10.54 -9.92 -23.30
N VAL A 195 -10.36 -8.92 -22.42
CA VAL A 195 -10.34 -9.06 -20.94
C VAL A 195 -11.46 -9.95 -20.39
N ASN A 196 -12.63 -9.97 -21.03
CA ASN A 196 -13.79 -10.77 -20.64
C ASN A 196 -13.66 -12.28 -20.96
N GLY A 197 -12.49 -12.77 -21.36
CA GLY A 197 -12.25 -14.16 -21.78
C GLY A 197 -12.95 -14.53 -23.10
N ILE A 198 -13.21 -13.55 -23.97
CA ILE A 198 -13.89 -13.76 -25.27
C ILE A 198 -12.91 -13.49 -26.40
N TYR A 199 -12.80 -14.41 -27.37
CA TYR A 199 -12.04 -14.16 -28.59
C TYR A 199 -12.94 -13.63 -29.72
N HIS A 200 -12.37 -12.80 -30.59
CA HIS A 200 -13.02 -12.28 -31.80
C HIS A 200 -12.14 -12.52 -33.02
N THR A 201 -12.67 -13.22 -34.02
CA THR A 201 -12.03 -13.37 -35.34
C THR A 201 -12.25 -12.12 -36.20
N PRO A 202 -11.39 -11.85 -37.21
CA PRO A 202 -11.58 -10.72 -38.13
C PRO A 202 -12.94 -10.69 -38.86
N SER A 203 -13.54 -11.86 -39.09
CA SER A 203 -14.88 -12.03 -39.68
C SER A 203 -16.04 -11.75 -38.71
N SER A 204 -15.80 -11.65 -37.40
CA SER A 204 -16.86 -11.48 -36.41
C SER A 204 -17.36 -10.02 -36.31
N ARG A 205 -18.68 -9.84 -36.20
CA ARG A 205 -19.35 -8.51 -36.11
C ARG A 205 -18.79 -7.57 -35.05
N TYR A 206 -18.21 -8.12 -33.98
CA TYR A 206 -17.70 -7.36 -32.83
C TYR A 206 -16.18 -7.09 -32.89
N TYR A 207 -15.47 -7.62 -33.89
CA TYR A 207 -14.00 -7.52 -34.00
C TYR A 207 -13.45 -6.09 -33.98
N SER A 208 -14.11 -5.17 -34.67
CA SER A 208 -13.74 -3.74 -34.71
C SER A 208 -14.14 -2.99 -33.42
N ARG A 209 -15.07 -3.54 -32.64
CA ARG A 209 -15.61 -2.94 -31.40
C ARG A 209 -14.83 -3.35 -30.15
N THR A 210 -14.03 -4.41 -30.22
CA THR A 210 -13.20 -4.87 -29.10
C THR A 210 -12.04 -3.90 -28.83
N LYS A 211 -12.17 -3.09 -27.78
CA LYS A 211 -11.14 -2.12 -27.33
C LYS A 211 -10.16 -2.70 -26.32
N ASN A 212 -10.64 -3.52 -25.38
CA ASN A 212 -9.85 -4.06 -24.27
C ASN A 212 -9.23 -5.41 -24.66
N VAL A 213 -8.26 -5.38 -25.57
CA VAL A 213 -7.55 -6.58 -26.06
C VAL A 213 -6.40 -6.91 -25.12
N THR A 214 -6.41 -8.12 -24.55
CA THR A 214 -5.37 -8.63 -23.64
C THR A 214 -4.30 -9.43 -24.37
N LYS A 215 -4.69 -10.18 -25.40
CA LYS A 215 -3.79 -11.04 -26.18
C LYS A 215 -4.26 -11.18 -27.62
N MET A 216 -3.31 -11.25 -28.55
CA MET A 216 -3.57 -11.65 -29.94
C MET A 216 -3.25 -13.14 -30.11
N PHE A 217 -4.07 -13.85 -30.88
CA PHE A 217 -3.91 -15.27 -31.20
C PHE A 217 -3.77 -15.46 -32.72
N CYS A 218 -3.06 -16.52 -33.10
CA CYS A 218 -2.81 -16.87 -34.50
C CYS A 218 -3.76 -17.98 -35.01
N SER A 219 -4.44 -18.69 -34.12
CA SER A 219 -5.55 -19.58 -34.47
C SER A 219 -6.66 -19.56 -33.40
N VAL A 220 -7.86 -20.04 -33.76
CA VAL A 220 -9.00 -20.15 -32.82
C VAL A 220 -8.68 -21.16 -31.72
N GLU A 221 -8.08 -22.29 -32.10
CA GLU A 221 -7.68 -23.34 -31.18
C GLU A 221 -6.61 -22.86 -30.18
N GLU A 222 -5.77 -21.89 -30.55
CA GLU A 222 -4.82 -21.24 -29.63
C GLU A 222 -5.54 -20.39 -28.56
N ALA A 223 -6.56 -19.64 -28.96
CA ALA A 223 -7.39 -18.86 -28.04
C ALA A 223 -8.16 -19.77 -27.07
N GLU A 224 -8.73 -20.85 -27.57
CA GLU A 224 -9.47 -21.84 -26.76
C GLU A 224 -8.56 -22.58 -25.78
N ARG A 225 -7.36 -23.02 -26.20
CA ARG A 225 -6.35 -23.58 -25.27
C ARG A 225 -5.88 -22.57 -24.22
N ALA A 226 -5.94 -21.27 -24.51
CA ALA A 226 -5.66 -20.21 -23.55
C ALA A 226 -6.86 -19.82 -22.67
N GLY A 227 -7.97 -20.57 -22.73
CA GLY A 227 -9.16 -20.36 -21.90
C GLY A 227 -10.14 -19.30 -22.42
N TYR A 228 -9.97 -18.80 -23.65
CA TYR A 228 -10.90 -17.84 -24.27
C TYR A 228 -12.00 -18.59 -25.01
N ARG A 229 -13.24 -18.09 -24.91
CA ARG A 229 -14.41 -18.67 -25.58
C ARG A 229 -14.94 -17.78 -26.71
N ALA A 230 -15.75 -18.37 -27.59
CA ALA A 230 -16.47 -17.63 -28.60
C ALA A 230 -17.46 -16.59 -28.00
N PRO A 231 -17.85 -15.55 -28.76
CA PRO A 231 -18.96 -14.69 -28.40
C PRO A 231 -20.26 -15.50 -28.36
N LYS A 232 -21.19 -15.14 -27.46
CA LYS A 232 -22.57 -15.62 -27.58
C LYS A 232 -23.23 -14.89 -28.75
N GLN A 233 -24.01 -15.61 -29.55
CA GLN A 233 -24.84 -15.05 -30.62
C GLN A 233 -25.96 -14.19 -30.02
#